data_AF-A0A6L5FIG1-F1
#
_entry.id   AF-A0A6L5FIG1-F1
#
_cell.length_a   1.000
_cell.length_b   1.000
_cell.length_c   1.000
_cell.angle_alpha   90.00
_cell.angle_beta   90.00
_cell.angle_gamma   90.00
#
_symmetry.space_group_name_H-M   'P 1'
#
loop_
_entity.id
_entity.type
_entity.pdbx_description
1 polymer ?
#
loop_
_entity_poly.entity_id
_entity_poly.type
_entity_poly.pdbx_seq_one_letter_code
_entity_poly.pdbx_strand_id
1 'polypeptide(L)'
;MDFKYAVGQAVEYKPIGGNVGLFTVVRRMPEEHGAFDRKYRIKSGREGFERSVLECDLSASDRPESMYGDVLPTRRTGGHR
;
A
#
# COMPACT_ATOMS: atom_id res chain seq x y z
N MET A 1 5.69 9.78 -17.51
CA MET A 1 6.47 8.77 -16.75
C MET A 1 5.59 7.53 -16.63
N ASP A 2 6.14 6.33 -16.45
CA ASP A 2 5.38 5.07 -16.34
C ASP A 2 5.21 4.62 -14.89
N PHE A 3 4.12 3.91 -14.57
CA PHE A 3 3.87 3.45 -13.20
C PHE A 3 4.92 2.40 -12.84
N LYS A 4 5.61 2.57 -11.70
CA LYS A 4 6.63 1.61 -11.24
C LYS A 4 6.06 0.24 -10.90
N TYR A 5 4.83 0.18 -10.41
CA TYR A 5 4.17 -1.07 -9.98
C TYR A 5 2.98 -1.41 -10.88
N ALA A 6 2.85 -2.69 -11.24
CA ALA A 6 1.72 -3.20 -12.02
C ALA A 6 0.52 -3.56 -11.12
N VAL A 7 -0.68 -3.54 -11.70
CA VAL A 7 -1.88 -4.09 -11.02
C VAL A 7 -1.69 -5.60 -10.85
N GLY A 8 -1.94 -6.11 -9.66
CA GLY A 8 -1.68 -7.50 -9.27
C GLY A 8 -0.28 -7.74 -8.70
N GLN A 9 0.62 -6.75 -8.75
CA GLN A 9 1.96 -6.89 -8.19
C GLN A 9 1.95 -6.86 -6.66
N ALA A 10 2.79 -7.71 -6.05
CA ALA A 10 3.03 -7.73 -4.62
C ALA A 10 4.00 -6.60 -4.22
N VAL A 11 3.61 -5.83 -3.20
CA VAL A 11 4.35 -4.69 -2.68
C VAL A 11 4.34 -4.70 -1.16
N GLU A 12 5.43 -4.22 -0.56
CA GLU A 12 5.53 -3.99 0.87
C GLU A 12 5.04 -2.58 1.19
N TYR A 13 4.27 -2.47 2.27
CA TYR A 13 3.84 -1.18 2.79
C TYR A 13 3.92 -1.18 4.31
N LYS A 14 4.41 -0.09 4.88
CA LYS A 14 4.49 0.12 6.33
C LYS A 14 3.46 1.17 6.75
N PRO A 15 2.30 0.77 7.32
CA PRO A 15 1.35 1.73 7.89
C PRO A 15 1.96 2.42 9.11
N ILE A 16 1.56 3.68 9.33
CA ILE A 16 1.93 4.44 10.52
C ILE A 16 1.35 3.73 11.75
N GLY A 17 2.22 3.35 12.69
CA GLY A 17 1.83 2.63 13.91
C GLY A 17 1.57 1.13 13.73
N GLY A 18 1.93 0.55 12.59
CA GLY A 18 1.86 -0.90 12.35
C GLY A 18 3.17 -1.49 11.84
N ASN A 19 3.13 -2.80 11.59
CA ASN A 19 4.25 -3.54 11.01
C ASN A 19 4.21 -3.49 9.48
N VAL A 20 5.38 -3.66 8.85
CA VAL A 20 5.46 -3.86 7.40
C VAL A 20 4.62 -5.08 7.04
N GLY A 21 3.73 -4.91 6.07
CA GLY A 21 2.87 -5.97 5.56
C GLY A 21 3.04 -6.17 4.07
N LEU A 22 2.58 -7.33 3.59
CA LEU A 22 2.45 -7.61 2.17
C LEU A 22 1.08 -7.15 1.68
N PHE A 23 1.10 -6.45 0.56
CA PHE A 23 -0.07 -5.93 -0.12
C PHE A 23 0.02 -6.22 -1.62
N THR A 24 -1.13 -6.20 -2.28
CA THR A 24 -1.24 -6.29 -3.72
C THR A 24 -1.76 -4.97 -4.26
N VAL A 25 -1.16 -4.49 -5.35
CA VAL A 25 -1.65 -3.32 -6.07
C VAL A 25 -2.97 -3.67 -6.75
N VAL A 26 -4.07 -3.04 -6.32
CA VAL A 26 -5.41 -3.25 -6.88
C VAL A 26 -5.66 -2.29 -8.04
N ARG A 27 -5.21 -1.04 -7.91
CA ARG A 27 -5.44 -0.01 -8.94
C ARG A 27 -4.36 1.05 -8.92
N ARG A 28 -4.00 1.52 -10.11
CA ARG A 28 -3.16 2.69 -10.33
C ARG A 28 -4.06 3.92 -10.41
N MET A 29 -3.81 4.94 -9.61
CA MET A 29 -4.57 6.19 -9.68
C MET A 29 -4.00 7.06 -10.80
N PRO A 30 -4.83 7.80 -11.56
CA PRO A 30 -4.34 8.71 -12.57
C PRO A 30 -3.45 9.79 -11.94
N GLU A 31 -2.47 10.28 -12.70
CA GLU A 31 -1.69 11.46 -12.29
C GLU A 31 -2.64 12.65 -12.16
N GLU A 32 -2.68 13.24 -10.97
CA GLU A 32 -3.33 14.53 -10.75
C GLU A 32 -2.35 15.63 -11.16
N HIS A 33 -2.82 16.66 -11.87
CA HIS A 33 -1.98 17.75 -12.34
C HIS A 33 -1.21 18.39 -11.17
N GLY A 34 0.12 18.31 -11.17
CA GLY A 34 0.98 18.83 -10.10
C GLY A 34 1.27 17.85 -8.96
N ALA A 35 0.87 16.58 -9.06
CA ALA A 35 1.27 15.56 -8.10
C ALA A 35 2.75 15.20 -8.29
N PHE A 36 3.55 15.38 -7.24
CA PHE A 36 4.97 15.01 -7.21
C PHE A 36 5.19 13.50 -7.15
N ASP A 37 4.19 12.75 -6.72
CA ASP A 37 4.28 11.30 -6.61
C ASP A 37 2.97 10.61 -7.01
N ARG A 38 3.08 9.37 -7.49
CA ARG A 38 1.94 8.60 -7.98
C ARG A 38 1.22 7.91 -6.84
N LYS A 39 -0.10 7.79 -6.99
CA LYS A 39 -0.95 7.11 -6.01
C LYS A 39 -1.32 5.71 -6.48
N TYR A 40 -1.27 4.77 -5.56
CA TYR A 40 -1.69 3.38 -5.76
C TYR A 40 -2.77 3.04 -4.75
N ARG A 41 -3.73 2.23 -5.17
CA ARG A 41 -4.61 1.49 -4.27
C ARG A 41 -4.05 0.11 -4.04
N ILE A 42 -3.80 -0.21 -2.78
CA ILE A 42 -3.27 -1.49 -2.35
C ILE A 42 -4.27 -2.19 -1.44
N LYS A 43 -4.22 -3.52 -1.40
CA LYS A 43 -5.04 -4.34 -0.51
C LYS A 43 -4.21 -5.49 0.02
N SER A 44 -4.35 -5.82 1.29
CA SER A 44 -3.79 -7.06 1.84
C SER A 44 -4.85 -8.17 1.77
N GLY A 45 -4.44 -9.43 1.59
CA GLY A 45 -5.37 -10.56 1.71
C GLY A 45 -6.02 -10.64 3.10
N ARG A 46 -5.36 -10.07 4.13
CA ARG A 46 -5.80 -10.06 5.52
C ARG A 46 -6.64 -8.83 5.88
N GLU A 47 -6.47 -7.71 5.17
CA GLU A 47 -7.28 -6.51 5.37
C GLU A 47 -8.50 -6.53 4.45
N GLY A 48 -9.70 -6.45 5.03
CA GLY A 48 -10.95 -6.40 4.26
C GLY A 48 -11.17 -5.09 3.46
N PHE A 49 -10.17 -4.22 3.37
CA PHE A 49 -10.29 -2.89 2.75
C PHE A 49 -9.05 -2.51 1.93
N GLU A 50 -9.24 -1.55 1.01
CA GLU A 50 -8.18 -0.96 0.20
C GLU A 50 -7.59 0.28 0.87
N ARG A 51 -6.29 0.51 0.68
CA ARG A 51 -5.57 1.72 1.14
C ARG A 51 -5.06 2.50 -0.05
N SER A 52 -5.09 3.83 0.05
CA SER A 52 -4.44 4.71 -0.94
C SER A 52 -3.08 5.12 -0.39
N VAL A 53 -2.03 4.83 -1.14
CA VAL A 53 -0.63 5.07 -0.75
C VAL A 53 0.15 5.68 -1.91
N LEU A 54 1.27 6.31 -1.59
CA LEU A 54 2.17 6.93 -2.57
C LEU A 54 3.18 5.90 -3.10
N GLU A 55 3.75 6.13 -4.28
CA GLU A 55 4.75 5.26 -4.89
C GLU A 55 6.01 5.17 -4.03
N CYS A 56 6.39 6.29 -3.41
CA CYS A 56 7.58 6.39 -2.55
C CYS A 56 7.43 5.64 -1.22
N ASP A 57 6.20 5.39 -0.78
CA ASP A 57 5.88 4.61 0.42
C ASP A 57 5.87 3.09 0.16
N LEU A 58 5.97 2.69 -1.11
CA LEU A 58 5.91 1.29 -1.56
C LEU A 58 7.29 0.76 -1.93
N SER A 59 7.52 -0.51 -1.57
CA SER A 59 8.65 -1.30 -2.05
C SER A 59 8.16 -2.53 -2.81
N ALA A 60 8.86 -2.96 -3.86
CA ALA A 60 8.56 -4.23 -4.51
C ALA A 60 8.81 -5.38 -3.52
N SER A 61 7.88 -6.33 -3.43
CA SER A 61 8.09 -7.54 -2.63
C SER A 61 8.34 -8.74 -3.53
N ASP A 62 9.46 -9.42 -3.31
CA ASP A 62 9.76 -10.74 -3.88
C ASP A 62 9.53 -11.87 -2.85
N ARG A 63 9.05 -11.51 -1.64
CA ARG A 63 8.95 -12.43 -0.52
C ARG A 63 7.55 -13.02 -0.39
N PRO A 64 7.45 -14.30 0.01
CA PRO A 64 6.15 -14.92 0.23
C PRO A 64 5.42 -14.29 1.43
N GLU A 65 4.09 -14.26 1.38
CA GLU A 65 3.24 -13.68 2.44
C GLU A 65 3.54 -14.25 3.84
N SER A 66 3.97 -15.51 3.92
CA SER A 66 4.34 -16.19 5.16
C SER A 66 5.47 -15.52 5.96
N MET A 67 6.29 -14.66 5.32
CA MET A 67 7.32 -13.88 6.03
C MET A 67 6.79 -12.63 6.73
N TYR A 68 5.55 -12.23 6.44
CA TYR A 68 4.95 -11.05 7.02
C TYR A 68 4.08 -11.46 8.22
N GLY A 69 4.37 -10.83 9.36
CA GLY A 69 3.58 -10.98 10.58
C GLY A 69 2.12 -10.58 10.37
N ASP A 70 1.27 -10.91 11.33
CA ASP A 70 -0.14 -10.54 11.28
C ASP A 70 -0.26 -9.02 11.07
N VAL A 71 -0.98 -8.62 10.02
CA VAL A 71 -1.22 -7.20 9.72
C VAL A 71 -2.28 -6.77 10.72
N LEU A 72 -1.82 -6.31 11.89
CA LEU A 72 -2.71 -5.73 12.88
C LEU A 72 -3.51 -4.61 12.20
N PRO A 73 -4.85 -4.66 12.23
CA PRO A 73 -5.66 -3.62 11.63
C PRO A 73 -5.32 -2.31 12.35
N THR A 74 -4.54 -1.46 11.68
CA THR A 74 -4.18 -0.14 12.19
C THR A 74 -5.46 0.65 12.20
N ARG A 75 -6.05 0.80 13.40
CA ARG A 75 -7.21 1.65 13.64
C ARG A 75 -6.93 3.01 12.99
N ARG A 76 -7.86 3.48 12.17
CA ARG A 76 -7.87 4.87 11.69
C ARG A 76 -7.89 5.76 12.93
N THR A 77 -6.76 6.29 13.36
CA THR A 77 -6.74 7.44 14.28
C THR A 77 -7.15 8.68 13.48
N GLY A 78 -8.42 8.71 13.08
CA GLY A 78 -9.14 9.95 12.81
C GLY A 78 -9.52 10.57 14.14
N GLY A 79 -8.53 11.08 14.88
CA GLY A 79 -8.74 11.89 16.07
C GLY A 79 -8.61 13.36 15.66
N HIS A 80 -9.71 13.95 15.20
CA HIS A 80 -9.84 15.41 15.19
C HIS A 80 -9.80 15.90 16.65
N ARG A 81 -8.79 16.68 17.03
CA ARG A 81 -8.98 17.85 17.89
C ARG A 81 -7.85 18.84 17.72
#